data_AF-A0A7X1HHX4-F1
#
_entry.id   AF-A0A7X1HHX4-F1
#
_cell.length_a   1.000
_cell.length_b   1.000
_cell.length_c   1.000
_cell.angle_alpha   90.00
_cell.angle_beta   90.00
_cell.angle_gamma   90.00
#
_symmetry.space_group_name_H-M   'P 1'
#
loop_
_entity.id
_entity.type
_entity.pdbx_description
1 polymer ?
#
loop_
_entity_poly.entity_id
_entity_poly.type
_entity_poly.pdbx_seq_one_letter_code
_entity_poly.pdbx_strand_id
1 'polypeptide(L)' 'MKDQPHDNAMASLFREDPALAAATLDAILADGDREELLVAVRQTNMAFGGTSVSATPCSEDPPGSVGST' A
#
# COMPACT_ATOMS: atom_id res chain seq x y z
N MET A 1 16.08 6.20 -13.68
CA MET A 1 15.95 6.76 -12.32
C MET A 1 15.26 8.14 -12.29
N LYS A 2 14.65 8.63 -13.38
CA LYS A 2 13.94 9.93 -13.35
C LYS A 2 12.48 9.79 -12.90
N ASP A 3 11.92 8.58 -12.96
CA ASP A 3 10.48 8.36 -12.73
C ASP A 3 10.16 7.96 -11.28
N GLN A 4 11.16 7.46 -10.54
CA GLN A 4 11.02 7.10 -9.13
C GLN A 4 10.48 8.22 -8.21
N PRO A 5 10.87 9.51 -8.33
CA PRO A 5 10.23 10.59 -7.58
C PRO A 5 8.78 10.87 -8.02
N HIS A 6 8.46 10.68 -9.31
CA HIS A 6 7.10 10.85 -9.81
C HIS A 6 6.17 9.75 -9.28
N ASP A 7 6.65 8.51 -9.29
CA ASP A 7 5.86 7.39 -8.79
C ASP A 7 5.56 7.49 -7.29
N ASN A 8 6.51 7.98 -6.50
CA ASN A 8 6.29 8.19 -5.07
C ASN A 8 5.27 9.31 -4.82
N ALA A 9 5.27 10.37 -5.63
CA ALA A 9 4.28 11.43 -5.53
C ALA A 9 2.86 10.90 -5.83
N MET A 10 2.72 10.13 -6.90
CA MET A 10 1.44 9.52 -7.28
C MET A 10 0.98 8.48 -6.25
N ALA A 11 1.89 7.68 -5.70
CA ALA A 11 1.56 6.72 -4.66
C ALA A 11 1.03 7.40 -3.37
N SER A 12 1.60 8.54 -2.98
CA SER A 12 1.06 9.32 -1.85
C SER A 12 -0.33 9.88 -2.16
N LEU A 13 -0.53 10.42 -3.36
CA LEU A 13 -1.83 10.94 -3.78
C LEU A 13 -2.91 9.84 -3.81
N PHE A 14 -2.58 8.65 -4.29
CA PHE A 14 -3.50 7.51 -4.28
C PHE A 14 -3.81 7.00 -2.88
N ARG A 15 -2.89 7.10 -1.92
CA ARG A 15 -3.21 6.79 -0.51
C ARG A 15 -4.22 7.77 0.08
N GLU A 16 -4.07 9.05 -0.26
CA GLU A 16 -4.95 10.11 0.22
C GLU A 16 -6.34 10.04 -0.43
N ASP A 17 -6.38 9.70 -1.72
CA ASP A 17 -7.62 9.54 -2.48
C ASP A 17 -7.64 8.21 -3.26
N PRO A 18 -8.18 7.14 -2.66
CA PRO A 18 -8.37 5.85 -3.33
C PRO A 18 -9.34 5.91 -4.51
N ALA A 19 -10.29 6.87 -4.53
CA ALA A 19 -11.24 7.01 -5.62
C ALA A 19 -10.55 7.60 -6.86
N LEU A 20 -9.61 8.53 -6.66
CA LEU A 20 -8.75 9.00 -7.73
C LEU A 20 -7.91 7.87 -8.33
N ALA A 21 -7.34 6.99 -7.51
CA ALA A 21 -6.58 5.84 -7.99
C ALA A 21 -7.41 4.94 -8.91
N ALA A 22 -8.66 4.65 -8.53
CA ALA A 22 -9.58 3.88 -9.35
C ALA A 22 -9.93 4.60 -10.67
N ALA A 23 -10.25 5.90 -10.59
CA ALA A 23 -10.57 6.70 -11.77
C ALA A 23 -9.41 6.80 -12.77
N THR A 24 -8.16 6.90 -12.28
CA THR A 24 -6.96 6.88 -13.12
C THR A 24 -6.81 5.53 -13.83
N LEU A 25 -6.98 4.41 -13.13
CA LEU A 25 -6.92 3.07 -13.74
C LEU A 25 -8.01 2.88 -14.80
N ASP A 26 -9.24 3.29 -14.51
CA ASP A 26 -10.37 3.19 -15.45
C ASP A 26 -10.12 4.01 -16.72
N ALA A 27 -9.57 5.22 -16.58
CA ALA A 27 -9.24 6.08 -17.72
C ALA A 27 -8.16 5.44 -18.61
N ILE A 28 -7.09 4.89 -18.02
CA ILE A 28 -6.01 4.24 -18.77
C ILE A 28 -6.50 2.96 -19.45
N LEU A 29 -7.33 2.17 -18.77
CA LEU A 29 -7.94 0.97 -19.35
C LEU A 29 -8.84 1.29 -20.54
N ALA A 30 -9.54 2.44 -20.50
CA ALA A 30 -10.37 2.90 -21.61
C ALA A 30 -9.54 3.35 -22.82
N ASP A 31 -8.37 3.96 -22.61
CA ASP A 31 -7.45 4.36 -23.69
C ASP A 31 -6.65 3.16 -24.24
N GLY A 32 -6.47 2.12 -23.43
CA GLY A 32 -5.76 0.90 -23.82
C GLY A 32 -4.24 1.04 -23.79
N ASP A 33 -3.71 2.06 -23.13
CA ASP A 33 -2.27 2.25 -22.98
C ASP A 33 -1.70 1.25 -21.95
N ARG A 34 -1.00 0.23 -22.48
CA ARG A 34 -0.39 -0.82 -21.68
C ARG A 34 0.82 -0.32 -20.88
N GLU A 35 1.58 0.65 -21.36
CA GLU A 35 2.75 1.17 -20.66
C GLU A 35 2.30 2.01 -19.46
N GLU A 36 1.34 2.91 -19.68
CA GLU A 36 0.78 3.75 -18.62
C GLU A 36 0.04 2.93 -17.57
N LEU A 37 -0.64 1.84 -17.98
CA LEU A 37 -1.31 0.94 -17.03
C LEU A 37 -0.31 0.28 -16.08
N LEU A 38 0.85 -0.17 -16.58
CA LEU A 38 1.88 -0.79 -15.74
C LEU A 38 2.48 0.21 -14.75
N VAL A 39 2.63 1.47 -15.15
CA VAL A 39 3.07 2.56 -14.28
C VAL A 39 2.02 2.83 -13.19
N ALA A 40 0.76 3.01 -13.55
CA ALA A 40 -0.33 3.26 -12.61
C ALA A 40 -0.50 2.11 -11.60
N VAL A 41 -0.50 0.85 -12.06
CA VAL A 41 -0.56 -0.33 -11.19
C VAL A 41 0.62 -0.38 -10.22
N ARG A 42 1.83 -0.01 -10.66
CA ARG A 42 2.99 0.07 -9.76
C ARG A 42 2.80 1.14 -8.70
N GLN A 43 2.30 2.32 -9.06
CA GLN A 43 2.02 3.42 -8.14
C GLN A 43 0.94 3.04 -7.12
N THR A 44 -0.14 2.37 -7.55
CA THR A 44 -1.19 1.81 -6.69
C THR A 44 -0.62 0.75 -5.73
N ASN A 45 0.25 -0.14 -6.21
CA ASN A 45 0.92 -1.12 -5.34
C ASN A 45 1.86 -0.45 -4.33
N MET A 46 2.54 0.63 -4.71
CA MET A 46 3.35 1.41 -3.77
C MET A 46 2.49 2.16 -2.75
N ALA A 47 1.26 2.56 -3.10
CA ALA A 47 0.29 3.17 -2.20
C ALA A 47 -0.26 2.15 -1.18
N PHE A 48 -0.72 0.98 -1.64
CA PHE A 48 -1.52 0.07 -0.81
C PHE A 48 -0.81 -1.26 -0.43
N GLY A 49 0.21 -1.68 -1.17
CA GLY A 49 0.91 -2.96 -0.96
C GLY A 49 1.91 -2.98 0.21
N GLY A 50 2.09 -1.84 0.90
CA GLY A 50 3.03 -1.66 2.00
C GLY A 50 2.45 -1.92 3.40
N THR A 51 1.22 -2.42 3.54
CA THR A 51 0.71 -2.83 4.85
C THR A 51 1.38 -4.14 5.27
N SER A 52 2.65 -4.06 5.66
CA SER A 52 3.15 -4.95 6.69
C SER A 52 2.25 -4.71 7.89
N VAL A 53 1.24 -5.56 8.07
CA VAL A 53 0.66 -5.79 9.39
C VAL A 53 1.85 -6.14 10.26
N SER A 54 2.35 -5.15 11.01
CA SER A 54 3.16 -5.44 12.18
C SER A 54 2.22 -6.26 13.04
N ALA A 55 2.37 -7.59 12.98
CA ALA A 55 1.73 -8.47 13.91
C ALA A 55 2.17 -7.95 15.28
N THR A 56 1.27 -7.26 15.98
CA THR A 56 1.49 -6.94 17.37
C THR A 56 1.78 -8.29 18.01
N PRO A 57 2.97 -8.52 18.60
CA PRO A 57 3.19 -9.78 19.26
C PRO A 57 2.08 -9.86 20.30
N CYS A 58 1.28 -10.92 20.22
CA CYS A 58 0.35 -11.27 21.27
C CYS A 58 1.21 -11.55 22.50
N SER A 59 1.54 -10.51 23.27
CA SER A 59 2.02 -10.69 24.63
C SER A 59 0.82 -11.17 25.42
N GLU A 60 0.56 -12.46 25.30
CA GLU A 60 -0.18 -13.20 26.30
C GLU A 60 0.73 -13.24 27.53
N ASP A 61 0.55 -12.27 28.43
CA ASP A 61 1.11 -12.34 29.78
C ASP A 61 0.62 -13.65 30.42
N PRO A 62 1.51 -14.58 30.82
CA PRO A 62 1.07 -15.78 31.51
C PRO A 62 0.53 -15.40 32.89
N PRO A 63 -0.71 -15.77 33.24
CA PRO A 63 -1.23 -15.50 34.56
C PRO A 63 -0.58 -16.47 35.57
N GLY A 64 0.20 -15.91 36.50
CA GLY A 64 0.43 -16.49 37.81
C GLY A 64 1.37 -17.69 37.89
N SER A 65 2.63 -17.42 38.24
CA SER A 65 3.31 -18.30 39.19
C SER A 65 3.46 -17.54 40.51
N VAL A 66 2.40 -17.60 41.30
CA VAL A 66 2.46 -17.35 42.74
C VAL A 66 3.00 -18.61 43.41
N GLY A 67 4.10 -18.45 44.14
CA GLY A 67 4.45 -19.30 45.28
C GLY A 67 5.02 -20.69 44.99
N SER A 68 6.25 -20.92 45.41
CA SER A 68 6.53 -21.89 46.49
C SER A 68 7.98 -21.77 46.95
N THR A 69 8.11 -21.45 48.24
CA THR A 69 9.15 -21.81 49.23
C THR A 69 10.61 -21.78 48.82
#